data_AF-A0A5B2Z8E6-F1
#
_entry.id   AF-A0A5B2Z8E6-F1
#
_cell.length_a   1.000
_cell.length_b   1.000
_cell.length_c   1.000
_cell.angle_alpha   90.00
_cell.angle_beta   90.00
_cell.angle_gamma   90.00
#
_symmetry.space_group_name_H-M   'P 1'
#
loop_
_entity.id
_entity.type
_entity.pdbx_description
1 polymer ?
#
loop_
_entity_poly.entity_id
_entity_poly.type
_entity_poly.pdbx_seq_one_letter_code
_entity_poly.pdbx_strand_id
1 'polypeptide(L)'
;MAILRVYKRNSTFMDITQLIENLSQLGLTNALEKYFNKPIERETKSIVAGPSFLQFLDNLFKTHITPGDIIELEYGNSIKYYMLSTTGTWDEILKLN
;
A
#
# COMPACT_ATOMS: atom_id res chain seq x y z
N MET A 1 -8.46 5.22 -16.79
CA MET A 1 -8.07 3.97 -16.11
C MET A 1 -7.37 4.36 -14.83
N ALA A 2 -7.50 3.59 -13.75
CA ALA A 2 -6.65 3.74 -12.58
C ALA A 2 -5.61 2.61 -12.59
N ILE A 3 -4.40 2.92 -12.17
CA ILE A 3 -3.36 1.92 -11.92
C ILE A 3 -3.26 1.75 -10.41
N LEU A 4 -3.33 0.50 -9.96
CA LEU A 4 -3.13 0.13 -8.57
C LEU A 4 -1.86 -0.71 -8.47
N ARG A 5 -1.03 -0.38 -7.47
CA ARG A 5 0.15 -1.17 -7.13
C ARG A 5 0.06 -1.62 -5.67
N VAL A 6 0.35 -2.88 -5.41
CA VAL A 6 0.46 -3.44 -4.05
C VAL A 6 1.92 -3.72 -3.74
N TYR A 7 2.42 -3.04 -2.71
CA TYR A 7 3.72 -3.28 -2.10
C TYR A 7 3.52 -4.22 -0.92
N LYS A 8 3.91 -5.48 -1.11
CA LYS A 8 3.94 -6.49 -0.04
C LYS A 8 5.19 -6.29 0.81
N ARG A 9 5.05 -6.33 2.13
CA ARG A 9 6.21 -6.35 3.02
C ARG A 9 7.16 -7.49 2.64
N ASN A 10 8.46 -7.23 2.66
CA ASN A 10 9.45 -8.28 2.44
C ASN A 10 9.46 -9.25 3.64
N SER A 11 10.05 -10.44 3.47
CA SER A 11 9.93 -11.54 4.45
C SER A 11 10.64 -11.28 5.79
N THR A 12 11.23 -10.10 5.98
CA THR A 12 11.86 -9.67 7.23
C THR A 12 10.76 -9.39 8.26
N PHE A 13 10.75 -10.15 9.35
CA PHE A 13 9.81 -9.88 10.45
C PHE A 13 10.13 -8.51 11.06
N MET A 14 9.20 -7.57 10.91
CA MET A 14 9.25 -6.22 11.46
C MET A 14 7.87 -5.86 12.02
N ASP A 15 7.87 -5.30 13.23
CA ASP A 15 6.63 -4.77 13.83
C ASP A 15 6.12 -3.55 13.05
N ILE A 16 4.81 -3.36 12.99
CA ILE A 16 4.19 -2.28 12.21
C ILE A 16 4.56 -0.90 12.78
N THR A 17 4.70 -0.78 14.11
CA THR A 17 5.13 0.47 14.75
C THR A 17 6.54 0.84 14.27
N GLN A 18 7.44 -0.15 14.25
CA GLN A 18 8.80 0.04 13.75
C GLN A 18 8.83 0.35 12.25
N LEU A 19 7.93 -0.25 11.47
CA LEU A 19 7.78 0.07 10.04
C LEU A 19 7.35 1.52 9.82
N ILE A 20 6.39 2.01 10.60
CA ILE A 20 5.92 3.42 10.55
C ILE A 20 7.06 4.37 10.90
N GLU A 21 7.81 4.08 11.97
CA GLU A 21 8.97 4.89 12.36
C GLU A 21 10.01 4.93 11.24
N ASN A 22 10.34 3.78 10.65
CA ASN A 22 11.29 3.70 9.53
C ASN A 22 10.79 4.43 8.28
N LEU A 23 9.49 4.31 7.95
CA LEU A 23 8.85 5.06 6.86
C LEU A 23 8.99 6.58 7.09
N SER A 24 8.76 7.04 8.32
CA SER A 24 8.90 8.44 8.69
C SER A 24 10.34 8.94 8.64
N GLN A 25 11.33 8.11 8.98
CA GLN A 25 12.74 8.50 9.00
C GLN A 25 13.41 8.46 7.62
N LEU A 26 13.12 7.42 6.83
CA LEU A 26 13.78 7.19 5.53
C LEU A 26 13.05 7.88 4.37
N GLY A 27 11.78 8.22 4.57
CA GLY A 27 10.89 8.66 3.51
C GLY A 27 10.34 7.50 2.69
N LEU A 28 9.20 7.73 2.03
CA LEU A 28 8.43 6.70 1.33
C LEU A 28 9.27 5.94 0.28
N THR A 29 9.94 6.65 -0.63
CA THR A 29 10.68 6.00 -1.74
C THR A 29 11.75 5.03 -1.23
N ASN A 30 12.59 5.48 -0.29
CA ASN A 30 13.68 4.66 0.25
C ASN A 30 13.13 3.49 1.08
N ALA A 31 12.03 3.71 1.81
CA ALA A 31 11.40 2.66 2.60
C ALA A 31 10.75 1.58 1.71
N LEU A 32 10.10 1.97 0.61
CA LEU A 32 9.54 1.02 -0.37
C LEU A 32 10.63 0.12 -0.96
N GLU A 33 11.79 0.68 -1.30
CA GLU A 33 12.92 -0.10 -1.82
C GLU A 33 13.50 -1.07 -0.77
N LYS A 34 13.57 -0.64 0.49
CA LYS A 34 14.24 -1.39 1.56
C LYS A 34 13.37 -2.46 2.22
N TYR A 35 12.09 -2.18 2.43
CA TYR A 35 11.21 -3.01 3.27
C TYR A 35 10.10 -3.72 2.51
N PHE A 36 9.94 -3.45 1.21
CA PHE A 36 8.87 -4.02 0.41
C PHE A 36 9.42 -4.78 -0.80
N ASN A 37 8.66 -5.77 -1.25
CA ASN A 37 8.94 -6.45 -2.51
C ASN A 37 8.59 -5.52 -3.68
N LYS A 38 9.08 -5.88 -4.88
CA LYS A 38 8.62 -5.22 -6.12
C LYS A 38 7.08 -5.24 -6.18
N PRO A 39 6.44 -4.10 -6.52
CA PRO A 39 5.00 -4.01 -6.49
C PRO A 39 4.35 -4.93 -7.53
N ILE A 40 3.18 -5.44 -7.19
CA ILE A 40 2.29 -6.08 -8.16
C ILE A 40 1.40 -4.97 -8.72
N GLU A 41 1.40 -4.77 -10.03
CA GLU A 41 0.61 -3.74 -10.71
C GLU A 41 -0.62 -4.34 -11.40
N ARG A 42 -1.76 -3.65 -11.29
CA ARG A 42 -3.01 -3.96 -12.01
C ARG A 42 -3.72 -2.69 -12.44
N GLU A 43 -4.25 -2.71 -13.65
CA GLU A 43 -5.18 -1.69 -14.12
C GLU A 43 -6.61 -2.00 -13.69
N THR A 44 -7.38 -0.97 -13.36
CA THR A 44 -8.82 -1.10 -13.13
C THR A 44 -9.61 0.07 -13.74
N LYS A 45 -10.81 -0.25 -14.23
CA LYS A 45 -11.78 0.74 -14.74
C LYS A 45 -12.56 1.42 -13.62
N SER A 46 -12.61 0.82 -12.43
CA SER A 46 -13.38 1.30 -11.29
C SER A 46 -12.70 0.95 -9.98
N ILE A 47 -12.87 1.80 -8.97
CA ILE A 47 -12.43 1.56 -7.60
C ILE A 47 -13.67 1.57 -6.72
N VAL A 48 -13.80 0.55 -5.87
CA VAL A 48 -14.90 0.49 -4.91
C VAL A 48 -14.46 1.22 -3.64
N ALA A 49 -15.18 2.28 -3.28
CA ALA A 49 -15.03 2.91 -1.99
C ALA A 49 -15.88 2.18 -0.94
N GLY A 50 -15.33 1.96 0.26
CA GLY A 50 -16.07 1.43 1.41
C GLY A 50 -15.55 0.08 1.94
N PRO A 51 -16.32 -0.57 2.83
CA PRO A 51 -15.87 -1.75 3.59
C PRO A 51 -15.40 -2.94 2.74
N SER A 52 -15.87 -3.03 1.50
CA SER A 52 -15.50 -4.10 0.56
C SER A 52 -14.19 -3.84 -0.19
N PHE A 53 -13.49 -2.73 0.08
CA PHE A 53 -12.27 -2.38 -0.65
C PHE A 53 -11.17 -3.42 -0.48
N LEU A 54 -10.97 -3.97 0.73
CA LEU A 54 -10.02 -5.07 0.97
C LEU A 54 -10.34 -6.31 0.12
N GLN A 55 -11.61 -6.73 0.11
CA GLN A 55 -12.04 -7.87 -0.70
C GLN A 55 -11.87 -7.61 -2.20
N PHE A 56 -12.11 -6.38 -2.64
CA PHE A 56 -11.83 -5.98 -4.02
C PHE A 56 -10.35 -6.14 -4.37
N LEU A 57 -9.44 -5.70 -3.49
CA LEU A 57 -8.00 -5.80 -3.69
C LEU A 57 -7.51 -7.25 -3.70
N ASP A 58 -7.95 -8.07 -2.74
CA ASP A 58 -7.64 -9.49 -2.70
C ASP A 58 -8.06 -10.18 -4.01
N ASN A 59 -9.24 -9.83 -4.54
CA ASN A 59 -9.74 -10.35 -5.80
C ASN A 59 -8.98 -9.84 -7.03
N LEU A 60 -8.57 -8.58 -7.03
CA LEU A 60 -7.85 -7.93 -8.14
C LEU A 60 -6.42 -8.47 -8.25
N PHE A 61 -5.73 -8.57 -7.11
CA PHE A 61 -4.32 -8.95 -7.05
C PHE A 61 -4.10 -10.45 -6.87
N LYS A 62 -5.14 -11.22 -6.50
CA LYS A 62 -5.06 -12.66 -6.18
C LYS A 62 -4.05 -12.95 -5.07
N THR A 63 -3.94 -12.04 -4.11
CA THR A 63 -3.06 -12.14 -2.94
C THR A 63 -3.77 -11.55 -1.74
N HIS A 64 -3.55 -12.13 -0.57
CA HIS A 64 -4.15 -11.60 0.66
C HIS A 64 -3.38 -10.35 1.11
N ILE A 65 -4.08 -9.23 1.25
CA ILE A 65 -3.51 -7.99 1.79
C ILE A 65 -3.51 -8.05 3.32
N THR A 66 -2.38 -7.74 3.94
CA THR A 66 -2.18 -7.83 5.38
C THR A 66 -1.71 -6.49 5.97
N PRO A 67 -1.89 -6.28 7.28
CA PRO A 67 -1.41 -5.07 7.95
C PRO A 67 0.06 -4.78 7.65
N GLY A 68 0.35 -3.51 7.37
CA GLY A 68 1.65 -2.99 6.95
C GLY A 68 1.92 -3.05 5.44
N ASP A 69 1.07 -3.69 4.64
CA ASP A 69 1.16 -3.56 3.18
C ASP A 69 0.75 -2.17 2.72
N ILE A 70 1.34 -1.71 1.61
CA ILE A 70 1.07 -0.40 1.04
C ILE A 70 0.40 -0.55 -0.32
N ILE A 71 -0.59 0.30 -0.58
CA ILE A 71 -1.22 0.49 -1.88
C ILE A 71 -0.83 1.84 -2.43
N GLU A 72 -0.39 1.84 -3.68
CA GLU A 72 -0.30 3.04 -4.49
C GLU A 72 -1.48 3.08 -5.45
N LEU A 73 -2.17 4.21 -5.47
CA LEU A 73 -3.25 4.52 -6.38
C LEU A 73 -2.80 5.65 -7.30
N GLU A 74 -2.66 5.34 -8.58
CA GLU A 74 -2.42 6.30 -9.65
C GLU A 74 -3.70 6.48 -10.47
N TYR A 75 -4.18 7.72 -10.52
CA TYR A 75 -5.34 8.10 -11.32
C TYR A 75 -5.17 9.52 -11.88
N GLY A 76 -5.12 9.62 -13.21
CA GLY A 76 -4.78 10.88 -13.88
C GLY A 76 -3.39 11.34 -13.46
N ASN A 77 -3.27 12.59 -13.01
CA ASN A 77 -2.00 13.15 -12.50
C ASN A 77 -1.84 13.04 -10.98
N SER A 78 -2.68 12.24 -10.32
CA SER A 78 -2.66 12.07 -8.87
C SER A 78 -2.13 10.69 -8.50
N ILE A 79 -1.17 10.67 -7.58
CA ILE A 79 -0.64 9.45 -6.96
C ILE A 79 -0.86 9.57 -5.46
N LYS A 80 -1.45 8.54 -4.86
CA LYS A 80 -1.68 8.44 -3.43
C LYS A 80 -1.18 7.11 -2.89
N TYR A 81 -0.76 7.13 -1.63
CA TYR A 81 -0.25 5.96 -0.94
C TYR A 81 -1.07 5.71 0.32
N TYR A 82 -1.42 4.46 0.57
CA TYR A 82 -2.18 4.03 1.73
C TYR A 82 -1.55 2.81 2.37
N MET A 83 -1.42 2.77 3.69
CA MET A 83 -1.00 1.58 4.42
C MET A 83 -2.19 0.94 5.13
N LEU A 84 -2.27 -0.39 5.09
CA LEU A 84 -3.26 -1.11 5.89
C LEU A 84 -2.82 -1.16 7.35
N SER A 85 -3.63 -0.64 8.26
CA SER A 85 -3.39 -0.66 9.70
C SER A 85 -3.70 -2.03 10.32
N THR A 86 -3.29 -2.24 11.57
CA THR A 86 -3.65 -3.44 12.35
C THR A 86 -5.14 -3.54 12.64
N THR A 87 -5.87 -2.43 12.61
CA THR A 87 -7.33 -2.39 12.82
C THR A 87 -8.12 -2.57 11.51
N GLY A 88 -7.45 -2.78 10.38
CA GLY A 88 -8.10 -2.95 9.07
C GLY A 88 -8.54 -1.64 8.42
N THR A 89 -8.01 -0.50 8.87
CA THR A 89 -8.23 0.82 8.26
C THR A 89 -7.11 1.18 7.30
N TRP A 90 -7.39 2.09 6.36
CA TRP A 90 -6.41 2.58 5.40
C TRP A 90 -5.91 3.96 5.81
N ASP A 91 -4.63 4.03 6.17
CA ASP A 91 -3.99 5.29 6.58
C ASP A 91 -3.24 5.90 5.39
N GLU A 92 -3.58 7.13 5.02
CA GLU A 92 -2.91 7.83 3.91
C GLU A 92 -1.47 8.20 4.31
N ILE A 93 -0.50 7.80 3.49
CA ILE A 93 0.90 8.18 3.65
C ILE A 93 1.13 9.48 2.88
N LEU A 94 1.32 10.57 3.62
CA LEU A 94 1.68 11.84 3.03
C LEU A 94 3.16 11.84 2.63
N LYS A 95 3.41 11.98 1.33
CA LYS A 95 4.76 12.24 0.84
C LYS A 95 5.09 13.70 1.14
N LEU A 96 5.85 13.94 2.21
CA LEU A 96 6.44 15.25 2.47
C LEU A 96 7.58 15.45 1.48
N ASN A 97 7.47 16.51 0.67
CA ASN A 97 8.49 16.92 -0.30
C ASN A 97 9.64 17.64 0.39
#